data_AF-A0A2G6J510-F1
#
_entry.id   AF-A0A2G6J510-F1
#
_cell.length_a   1.000
_cell.length_b   1.000
_cell.length_c   1.000
_cell.angle_alpha   90.00
_cell.angle_beta   90.00
_cell.angle_gamma   90.00
#
_symmetry.space_group_name_H-M   'P 1'
#
loop_
_entity.id
_entity.type
_entity.pdbx_description
1 polymer ?
#
loop_
_entity_poly.entity_id
_entity_poly.type
_entity_poly.pdbx_seq_one_letter_code
_entity_poly.pdbx_strand_id
1 'polypeptide(L)'
;MTFTAPAPSRRSTPIAAEHLPSPSDPRYRLVMMRLTFARSTATRRSTARRSTFAPLVAWAALAALCAACSDDTPQSADGGGVRDTINRPRPDVVGHDLQVGPPTKVTIATFNLHNFFDAEDDPNTDDDVLKASKVQKKVSLVGAALRRLDADVVALQEIENRALLDRLVKEQLAQQGYEHLHLQPGNDPRGINVAFLSRIPVTRVTSHANDYFKSLEPGDSKNYRFSRDCLEVELEPSKNRRLVVLVNHLRANDGSKLATRTREAQANRLREIVDAVLKWTPDANIAIVGDLNDGPESRTLKLIREGTPPLKELLAGQSLNQRYTTFYQGNKSQIDYILTSPGLTADLDAGSAKALHDDVYSAASDHFPVIASFTVE
;
A
#
# COMPACT_ATOMS: atom_id res chain seq x y z
N MET A 1 33.53 -2.90 66.52
CA MET A 1 32.50 -2.00 65.98
C MET A 1 32.00 -2.60 64.68
N THR A 2 30.81 -3.21 64.73
CA THR A 2 30.11 -3.80 63.59
C THR A 2 29.25 -2.74 62.93
N PHE A 3 29.49 -2.45 61.65
CA PHE A 3 28.51 -1.83 60.78
C PHE A 3 28.40 -2.61 59.47
N THR A 4 27.16 -3.02 59.25
CA THR A 4 26.57 -3.82 58.17
C THR A 4 26.60 -3.13 56.81
N ALA A 5 26.92 -3.90 55.77
CA ALA A 5 26.75 -3.50 54.37
C ALA A 5 25.27 -3.55 53.94
N PRO A 6 24.79 -2.64 53.08
CA PRO A 6 23.41 -2.67 52.59
C PRO A 6 23.22 -3.70 51.47
N ALA A 7 22.05 -4.31 51.46
CA ALA A 7 21.62 -5.36 50.52
C ALA A 7 21.56 -4.88 49.06
N PRO A 8 21.87 -5.76 48.08
CA PRO A 8 21.69 -5.45 46.66
C PRO A 8 20.20 -5.43 46.28
N SER A 9 19.83 -4.44 45.47
CA SER A 9 18.50 -4.26 44.91
C SER A 9 18.06 -5.44 44.04
N ARG A 10 16.77 -5.75 44.11
CA ARG A 10 16.11 -6.87 43.44
C ARG A 10 16.36 -6.84 41.93
N ARG A 11 17.06 -7.85 41.43
CA ARG A 11 16.98 -8.25 40.02
C ARG A 11 15.55 -8.69 39.73
N SER A 12 14.91 -8.07 38.74
CA SER A 12 13.73 -8.63 38.09
C SER A 12 14.15 -9.91 37.37
N THR A 13 13.77 -11.06 37.91
CA THR A 13 13.79 -12.35 37.22
C THR A 13 12.89 -12.29 35.98
N PRO A 14 13.28 -12.92 34.86
CA PRO A 14 12.44 -12.99 33.67
C PRO A 14 11.19 -13.80 33.98
N ILE A 15 10.04 -13.30 33.55
CA ILE A 15 8.77 -14.05 33.57
C ILE A 15 8.97 -15.28 32.68
N ALA A 16 8.75 -16.45 33.28
CA ALA A 16 8.85 -17.75 32.63
C ALA A 16 7.94 -17.82 31.41
N ALA A 17 8.49 -18.32 30.31
CA ALA A 17 7.74 -18.72 29.12
C ALA A 17 6.97 -20.01 29.45
N GLU A 18 5.76 -19.88 29.96
CA GLU A 18 4.85 -21.02 30.08
C GLU A 18 3.61 -20.80 29.19
N HIS A 19 3.47 -21.73 28.23
CA HIS A 19 2.28 -22.02 27.41
C HIS A 19 1.77 -20.91 26.49
N LEU A 20 2.57 -20.55 25.48
CA LEU A 20 2.00 -20.01 24.24
C LEU A 20 1.27 -21.14 23.49
N PRO A 21 0.01 -20.94 23.07
CA PRO A 21 -0.70 -21.93 22.28
C PRO A 21 -0.03 -22.14 20.92
N SER A 22 -0.20 -23.31 20.31
CA SER A 22 0.33 -23.63 18.98
C SER A 22 -0.12 -22.59 17.93
N PRO A 23 0.66 -22.30 16.88
CA PRO A 23 0.26 -21.42 15.78
C PRO A 23 -1.04 -21.84 15.07
N SER A 24 -1.46 -23.09 15.22
CA SER A 24 -2.72 -23.63 14.72
C SER A 24 -3.93 -23.41 15.65
N ASP A 25 -3.73 -22.92 16.88
CA ASP A 25 -4.83 -22.61 17.81
C ASP A 25 -5.40 -21.22 17.48
N PRO A 26 -6.72 -21.07 17.26
CA PRO A 26 -7.35 -19.78 16.96
C PRO A 26 -7.14 -18.71 18.04
N ARG A 27 -6.80 -19.10 19.28
CA ARG A 27 -6.47 -18.17 20.37
C ARG A 27 -5.08 -17.55 20.24
N TYR A 28 -4.19 -18.11 19.42
CA TYR A 28 -2.84 -17.59 19.18
C TYR A 28 -2.87 -16.14 18.67
N ARG A 29 -3.80 -15.82 17.76
CA ARG A 29 -3.97 -14.46 17.22
C ARG A 29 -4.32 -13.44 18.30
N LEU A 30 -5.16 -13.80 19.27
CA LEU A 30 -5.59 -12.91 20.35
C LEU A 30 -4.46 -12.65 21.37
N VAL A 31 -3.63 -13.66 21.63
CA VAL A 31 -2.47 -13.56 22.53
C VAL A 31 -1.37 -12.70 21.91
N MET A 32 -1.07 -12.89 20.62
CA MET A 32 -0.06 -12.08 19.90
C MET A 32 -0.48 -10.61 19.80
N MET A 33 -1.76 -10.32 19.56
CA MET A 33 -2.28 -8.96 19.47
C MET A 33 -2.17 -8.19 20.81
N ARG A 34 -2.30 -8.86 21.96
CA ARG A 34 -2.13 -8.25 23.29
C ARG A 34 -0.66 -7.96 23.63
N LEU A 35 0.28 -8.80 23.18
CA LEU A 35 1.72 -8.60 23.39
C LEU A 35 2.27 -7.42 22.58
N THR A 36 1.72 -7.15 21.40
CA THR A 36 2.08 -5.99 20.59
C THR A 36 1.63 -4.67 21.22
N PHE A 37 0.52 -4.67 21.98
CA PHE A 37 0.00 -3.48 22.66
C PHE A 37 0.74 -3.15 23.97
N ALA A 38 1.27 -4.15 24.67
CA ALA A 38 2.00 -3.95 25.93
C ALA A 38 3.41 -3.35 25.75
N ARG A 39 3.95 -3.32 24.53
CA ARG A 39 5.28 -2.74 24.23
C ARG A 39 5.24 -1.27 23.77
N SER A 40 4.07 -0.68 23.51
CA SER A 40 3.98 0.73 23.06
C SER A 40 3.71 1.76 24.17
N THR A 41 3.51 1.34 25.42
CA THR A 41 3.18 2.25 26.55
C THR A 41 4.33 2.50 27.54
N ALA A 42 5.55 2.04 27.24
CA ALA A 42 6.69 2.14 28.16
C ALA A 42 7.83 3.06 27.66
N THR A 43 7.54 4.28 27.21
CA THR A 43 8.54 5.34 27.10
C THR A 43 7.91 6.73 26.96
N ARG A 44 7.61 7.38 28.10
CA ARG A 44 7.58 8.86 28.24
C ARG A 44 7.58 9.22 29.72
N ARG A 45 8.78 9.43 30.27
CA ARG A 45 8.99 10.29 31.44
C ARG A 45 10.00 11.35 31.02
N SER A 46 9.51 12.52 30.64
CA SER A 46 10.29 13.74 30.72
C SER A 46 9.47 14.81 31.45
N THR A 47 10.22 15.57 32.23
CA THR A 47 9.87 16.55 33.23
C THR A 47 9.02 17.71 32.70
N ALA A 48 7.89 17.99 33.35
CA ALA A 48 7.19 19.26 33.23
C ALA A 48 6.87 19.83 34.62
N ARG A 49 7.23 21.10 34.81
CA ARG A 49 7.10 21.89 36.03
C ARG A 49 5.62 22.13 36.37
N ARG A 50 5.38 22.21 37.69
CA ARG A 50 4.10 22.53 38.32
C ARG A 50 3.62 23.95 37.93
N SER A 51 2.37 24.06 37.51
CA SER A 51 1.52 25.21 37.86
C SER A 51 0.12 24.69 38.17
N THR A 52 -0.33 25.06 39.36
CA THR A 52 -1.62 24.74 39.98
C THR A 52 -2.74 25.57 39.37
N PHE A 53 -3.90 24.98 39.09
CA PHE A 53 -5.23 25.52 39.40
C PHE A 53 -6.30 24.48 39.00
N ALA A 54 -7.07 24.03 40.00
CA ALA A 54 -8.38 23.39 39.84
C ALA A 54 -9.43 24.32 40.48
N PRO A 55 -10.71 24.27 40.09
CA PRO A 55 -11.59 23.30 40.75
C PRO A 55 -12.77 22.72 39.93
N LEU A 56 -13.20 21.52 40.37
CA LEU A 56 -14.56 20.99 40.57
C LEU A 56 -15.68 21.29 39.54
N VAL A 57 -16.32 20.24 39.00
CA VAL A 57 -17.76 19.91 39.16
C VAL A 57 -17.97 18.41 38.84
N ALA A 58 -18.81 17.73 39.64
CA ALA A 58 -19.19 16.32 39.58
C ALA A 58 -20.55 16.09 38.87
N TRP A 59 -21.13 14.90 39.07
CA TRP A 59 -22.38 14.30 38.54
C TRP A 59 -22.18 13.45 37.27
N ALA A 60 -22.78 12.28 37.06
CA ALA A 60 -23.33 11.16 37.84
C ALA A 60 -23.99 10.23 36.79
N ALA A 61 -24.19 8.95 37.15
CA ALA A 61 -24.52 7.83 36.26
C ALA A 61 -25.93 7.83 35.63
N LEU A 62 -26.12 7.02 34.57
CA LEU A 62 -27.25 6.06 34.53
C LEU A 62 -26.97 4.89 33.57
N ALA A 63 -27.18 3.68 34.08
CA ALA A 63 -27.27 2.42 33.35
C ALA A 63 -28.74 1.98 33.30
N ALA A 64 -29.16 1.34 32.22
CA ALA A 64 -30.40 0.56 32.19
C ALA A 64 -30.25 -0.61 31.21
N LEU A 65 -30.24 -1.83 31.78
CA LEU A 65 -30.60 -3.08 31.14
C LEU A 65 -32.12 -3.16 31.02
N CYS A 66 -32.62 -3.75 29.93
CA CYS A 66 -33.84 -4.57 29.96
C CYS A 66 -33.70 -5.71 28.95
N ALA A 67 -33.85 -6.92 29.46
CA ALA A 67 -34.01 -8.17 28.72
C ALA A 67 -35.49 -8.59 28.82
N ALA A 68 -36.02 -9.25 27.78
CA ALA A 68 -36.94 -10.40 27.86
C ALA A 68 -37.61 -10.61 26.49
N CYS A 69 -37.47 -11.80 25.92
CA CYS A 69 -38.53 -12.49 25.19
C CYS A 69 -38.36 -13.99 25.45
N SER A 70 -39.45 -14.59 25.92
CA SER A 70 -39.60 -15.92 26.46
C SER A 70 -39.96 -16.96 25.39
N ASP A 71 -39.61 -18.20 25.73
CA ASP A 71 -39.94 -19.46 25.05
C ASP A 71 -41.44 -19.70 24.92
N ASP A 72 -41.82 -20.49 23.90
CA ASP A 72 -42.91 -21.46 24.02
C ASP A 72 -42.70 -22.62 23.03
N THR A 73 -42.69 -23.84 23.57
CA THR A 73 -42.78 -25.13 22.86
C THR A 73 -44.03 -25.85 23.32
N PRO A 74 -44.58 -26.76 22.49
CA PRO A 74 -45.00 -28.04 23.06
C PRO A 74 -44.63 -29.29 22.23
N GLN A 75 -44.34 -30.36 23.00
CA GLN A 75 -44.32 -31.82 22.74
C GLN A 75 -45.65 -32.37 22.16
N SER A 76 -45.86 -33.59 21.64
CA SER A 76 -45.09 -34.82 21.28
C SER A 76 -46.09 -35.88 20.72
N ALA A 77 -45.59 -37.07 20.33
CA ALA A 77 -46.24 -38.39 20.19
C ALA A 77 -46.70 -38.79 18.76
N ASP A 78 -46.57 -40.01 18.22
CA ASP A 78 -45.88 -41.27 18.58
C ASP A 78 -45.97 -42.23 17.35
N GLY A 79 -45.22 -43.34 17.32
CA GLY A 79 -45.67 -44.59 16.66
C GLY A 79 -44.94 -45.17 15.43
N GLY A 80 -43.91 -46.00 15.68
CA GLY A 80 -43.74 -47.40 15.21
C GLY A 80 -43.68 -47.79 13.71
N GLY A 81 -42.64 -48.54 13.33
CA GLY A 81 -42.69 -49.45 12.16
C GLY A 81 -41.33 -49.86 11.56
N VAL A 82 -40.95 -51.14 11.74
CA VAL A 82 -39.70 -51.78 11.29
C VAL A 82 -39.87 -52.35 9.87
N ARG A 83 -38.88 -52.16 8.96
CA ARG A 83 -38.13 -53.21 8.20
C ARG A 83 -37.52 -52.73 6.87
N ASP A 84 -36.29 -53.23 6.68
CA ASP A 84 -35.57 -53.64 5.46
C ASP A 84 -35.02 -52.63 4.43
N THR A 85 -33.68 -52.54 4.50
CA THR A 85 -32.70 -52.67 3.40
C THR A 85 -33.04 -52.01 2.08
N ILE A 86 -32.33 -50.93 1.70
CA ILE A 86 -31.64 -50.81 0.40
C ILE A 86 -30.52 -49.76 0.52
N ASN A 87 -29.32 -50.15 0.08
CA ASN A 87 -28.20 -49.31 -0.35
C ASN A 87 -28.69 -47.97 -0.98
N ARG A 88 -28.44 -46.82 -0.33
CA ARG A 88 -28.69 -45.49 -0.92
C ARG A 88 -27.37 -44.80 -1.23
N PRO A 89 -27.17 -44.30 -2.46
CA PRO A 89 -26.01 -43.48 -2.81
C PRO A 89 -25.99 -42.20 -1.95
N ARG A 90 -24.79 -41.67 -1.69
CA ARG A 90 -24.61 -40.36 -1.06
C ARG A 90 -25.43 -39.32 -1.85
N PRO A 91 -26.14 -38.39 -1.19
CA PRO A 91 -26.78 -37.31 -1.92
C PRO A 91 -25.69 -36.56 -2.68
N ASP A 92 -25.89 -36.44 -3.99
CA ASP A 92 -25.05 -35.66 -4.87
C ASP A 92 -24.85 -34.28 -4.22
N VAL A 93 -23.59 -33.94 -3.98
CA VAL A 93 -23.22 -32.55 -3.72
C VAL A 93 -23.51 -31.83 -5.02
N VAL A 94 -24.70 -31.23 -5.11
CA VAL A 94 -25.04 -30.27 -6.15
C VAL A 94 -23.96 -29.20 -6.06
N GLY A 95 -23.05 -29.20 -7.04
CA GLY A 95 -22.13 -28.11 -7.23
C GLY A 95 -22.97 -26.86 -7.40
N HIS A 96 -22.96 -26.00 -6.38
CA HIS A 96 -23.31 -24.61 -6.62
C HIS A 96 -22.23 -24.12 -7.58
N ASP A 97 -22.58 -24.03 -8.86
CA ASP A 97 -21.88 -23.17 -9.81
C ASP A 97 -21.72 -21.83 -9.11
N LEU A 98 -20.49 -21.54 -8.69
CA LEU A 98 -20.11 -20.21 -8.28
C LEU A 98 -20.36 -19.36 -9.52
N GLN A 99 -21.49 -18.64 -9.55
CA GLN A 99 -21.73 -17.68 -10.61
C GLN A 99 -20.61 -16.65 -10.52
N VAL A 100 -19.61 -16.82 -11.37
CA VAL A 100 -18.57 -15.84 -11.64
C VAL A 100 -19.32 -14.62 -12.19
N GLY A 101 -19.13 -13.47 -11.55
CA GLY A 101 -19.74 -12.24 -12.03
C GLY A 101 -19.25 -11.90 -13.45
N PRO A 102 -19.87 -10.94 -14.14
CA PRO A 102 -19.32 -10.50 -15.42
C PRO A 102 -17.88 -10.00 -15.23
N PRO A 103 -16.95 -10.35 -16.14
CA PRO A 103 -15.57 -9.88 -16.07
C PRO A 103 -15.54 -8.36 -15.92
N THR A 104 -14.78 -7.87 -14.96
CA THR A 104 -14.62 -6.44 -14.72
C THR A 104 -13.32 -5.98 -15.37
N LYS A 105 -13.42 -5.04 -16.31
CA LYS A 105 -12.25 -4.42 -16.91
C LYS A 105 -11.70 -3.36 -15.94
N VAL A 106 -10.41 -3.46 -15.64
CA VAL A 106 -9.70 -2.54 -14.74
C VAL A 106 -8.51 -1.95 -15.47
N THR A 107 -8.38 -0.64 -15.41
CA THR A 107 -7.21 0.08 -15.93
C THR A 107 -6.37 0.62 -14.78
N ILE A 108 -5.07 0.29 -14.80
CA ILE A 108 -4.09 0.76 -13.81
C ILE A 108 -3.09 1.64 -14.55
N ALA A 109 -2.89 2.85 -14.06
CA ALA A 109 -1.91 3.77 -14.60
C ALA A 109 -0.97 4.32 -13.52
N THR A 110 0.23 4.72 -13.95
CA THR A 110 1.16 5.49 -13.12
C THR A 110 1.63 6.75 -13.85
N PHE A 111 1.78 7.85 -13.10
CA PHE A 111 2.22 9.12 -13.66
C PHE A 111 2.99 9.98 -12.64
N ASN A 112 4.28 10.20 -12.90
CA ASN A 112 5.06 11.18 -12.16
C ASN A 112 4.69 12.59 -12.64
N LEU A 113 4.27 13.45 -11.71
CA LEU A 113 3.75 14.78 -12.01
C LEU A 113 4.83 15.85 -12.09
N HIS A 114 6.10 15.53 -11.82
CA HIS A 114 7.24 16.45 -11.82
C HIS A 114 7.00 17.71 -10.97
N ASN A 115 7.39 17.61 -9.70
CA ASN A 115 7.42 18.69 -8.71
C ASN A 115 6.08 19.43 -8.61
N PHE A 116 5.01 18.70 -8.31
CA PHE A 116 3.70 19.30 -8.10
C PHE A 116 3.58 19.82 -6.67
N PHE A 117 4.13 21.02 -6.48
CA PHE A 117 4.08 21.83 -5.26
C PHE A 117 2.91 22.81 -5.27
N ASP A 118 2.49 23.24 -4.08
CA ASP A 118 1.53 24.30 -3.88
C ASP A 118 2.18 25.68 -3.71
N ALA A 119 1.49 26.61 -3.05
CA ALA A 119 1.91 28.00 -2.89
C ALA A 119 2.16 28.37 -1.41
N GLU A 120 2.11 27.38 -0.53
CA GLU A 120 2.37 27.47 0.91
C GLU A 120 3.76 26.91 1.17
N ASP A 121 4.41 27.40 2.23
CA ASP A 121 5.75 26.96 2.65
C ASP A 121 5.58 25.93 3.77
N ASP A 122 6.11 24.71 3.61
CA ASP A 122 6.20 23.77 4.73
C ASP A 122 7.56 23.91 5.43
N PRO A 123 7.59 24.49 6.65
CA PRO A 123 8.85 24.78 7.34
C PRO A 123 9.67 23.53 7.73
N ASN A 124 9.15 22.33 7.52
CA ASN A 124 9.83 21.07 7.83
C ASN A 124 10.43 20.38 6.58
N THR A 125 10.26 20.96 5.39
CA THR A 125 10.76 20.43 4.12
C THR A 125 11.58 21.47 3.35
N ASP A 126 12.34 20.99 2.38
CA ASP A 126 13.05 21.77 1.37
C ASP A 126 12.16 21.91 0.11
N ASP A 127 10.90 22.31 0.29
CA ASP A 127 9.89 22.44 -0.78
C ASP A 127 10.04 23.74 -1.58
N ASP A 128 9.51 23.73 -2.81
CA ASP A 128 9.47 24.91 -3.66
C ASP A 128 8.12 25.64 -3.51
N VAL A 129 8.14 26.85 -2.95
CA VAL A 129 6.93 27.69 -2.86
C VAL A 129 6.61 28.33 -4.21
N LEU A 130 5.56 27.88 -4.88
CA LEU A 130 5.20 28.37 -6.20
C LEU A 130 4.25 29.57 -6.14
N LYS A 131 4.30 30.42 -7.17
CA LYS A 131 3.27 31.45 -7.37
C LYS A 131 1.91 30.76 -7.59
N ALA A 132 0.85 31.26 -6.97
CA ALA A 132 -0.51 30.70 -7.11
C ALA A 132 -0.96 30.50 -8.58
N SER A 133 -0.56 31.38 -9.50
CA SER A 133 -0.86 31.23 -10.93
C SER A 133 -0.14 30.03 -11.59
N LYS A 134 1.09 29.71 -11.15
CA LYS A 134 1.79 28.49 -11.58
C LYS A 134 1.11 27.25 -11.05
N VAL A 135 0.70 27.25 -9.77
CA VAL A 135 -0.04 26.13 -9.17
C VAL A 135 -1.35 25.90 -9.91
N GLN A 136 -2.16 26.94 -10.14
CA GLN A 136 -3.43 26.81 -10.87
C GLN A 136 -3.22 26.28 -12.30
N LYS A 137 -2.18 26.75 -12.99
CA LYS A 137 -1.83 26.25 -14.33
C LYS A 137 -1.46 24.76 -14.25
N LYS A 138 -0.61 24.36 -13.30
CA LYS A 138 -0.21 22.95 -13.11
C LYS A 138 -1.41 22.07 -12.75
N VAL A 139 -2.27 22.48 -11.82
CA VAL A 139 -3.55 21.80 -11.49
C VAL A 139 -4.37 21.57 -12.76
N SER A 140 -4.52 22.59 -13.61
CA SER A 140 -5.33 22.50 -14.84
C SER A 140 -4.72 21.53 -15.86
N LEU A 141 -3.39 21.56 -16.04
CA LEU A 141 -2.67 20.69 -16.96
C LEU A 141 -2.70 19.23 -16.50
N VAL A 142 -2.41 18.97 -15.22
CA VAL A 142 -2.51 17.63 -14.61
C VAL A 142 -3.95 17.13 -14.69
N GLY A 143 -4.93 17.99 -14.41
CA GLY A 143 -6.35 17.66 -14.55
C GLY A 143 -6.74 17.23 -15.96
N ALA A 144 -6.28 17.94 -16.99
CA ALA A 144 -6.50 17.57 -18.38
C ALA A 144 -5.84 16.24 -18.74
N ALA A 145 -4.60 16.02 -18.30
CA ALA A 145 -3.88 14.77 -18.50
C ALA A 145 -4.60 13.59 -17.87
N LEU A 146 -5.06 13.72 -16.61
CA LEU A 146 -5.75 12.63 -15.90
C LEU A 146 -7.14 12.33 -16.48
N ARG A 147 -7.88 13.35 -16.95
CA ARG A 147 -9.12 13.14 -17.72
C ARG A 147 -8.88 12.43 -19.05
N ARG A 148 -7.75 12.71 -19.72
CA ARG A 148 -7.37 12.02 -20.97
C ARG A 148 -6.96 10.57 -20.72
N LEU A 149 -6.24 10.33 -19.62
CA LEU A 149 -5.76 9.03 -19.18
C LEU A 149 -6.91 8.09 -18.82
N ASP A 150 -7.93 8.61 -18.15
CA ASP A 150 -9.21 7.93 -17.85
C ASP A 150 -9.05 6.52 -17.25
N ALA A 151 -8.09 6.36 -16.33
CA ALA A 151 -7.86 5.08 -15.68
C ALA A 151 -8.76 4.87 -14.45
N ASP A 152 -9.00 3.62 -14.07
CA ASP A 152 -9.78 3.27 -12.87
C ASP A 152 -8.95 3.41 -11.59
N VAL A 153 -7.64 3.19 -11.73
CA VAL A 153 -6.63 3.30 -10.67
C VAL A 153 -5.47 4.13 -11.20
N VAL A 154 -5.13 5.22 -10.48
CA VAL A 154 -3.98 6.07 -10.81
C VAL A 154 -3.03 6.16 -9.64
N ALA A 155 -1.79 5.76 -9.88
CA ALA A 155 -0.66 5.98 -8.99
C ALA A 155 0.09 7.24 -9.42
N LEU A 156 0.21 8.22 -8.53
CA LEU A 156 0.92 9.47 -8.80
C LEU A 156 2.22 9.54 -8.02
N GLN A 157 3.21 10.19 -8.61
CA GLN A 157 4.45 10.56 -7.94
C GLN A 157 4.66 12.08 -7.99
N GLU A 158 5.46 12.59 -7.07
CA GLU A 158 5.85 14.00 -6.99
C GLU A 158 4.72 14.98 -6.73
N ILE A 159 3.79 14.59 -5.86
CA ILE A 159 2.78 15.49 -5.30
C ILE A 159 3.13 15.82 -3.86
N GLU A 160 3.12 17.09 -3.53
CA GLU A 160 3.59 17.57 -2.24
C GLU A 160 2.72 17.07 -1.09
N ASN A 161 1.42 17.37 -1.08
CA ASN A 161 0.60 17.12 0.10
C ASN A 161 -0.86 16.76 -0.22
N ARG A 162 -1.57 16.32 0.81
CA ARG A 162 -2.95 15.87 0.73
C ARG A 162 -3.91 16.98 0.28
N ALA A 163 -3.70 18.22 0.73
CA ALA A 163 -4.56 19.33 0.36
C ALA A 163 -4.49 19.64 -1.15
N LEU A 164 -3.29 19.58 -1.73
CA LEU A 164 -3.10 19.74 -3.17
C LEU A 164 -3.75 18.61 -3.98
N LEU A 165 -3.68 17.36 -3.49
CA LEU A 165 -4.38 16.23 -4.11
C LEU A 165 -5.90 16.43 -4.08
N ASP A 166 -6.45 16.78 -2.91
CA ASP A 166 -7.89 17.01 -2.75
C ASP A 166 -8.36 18.17 -3.66
N ARG A 167 -7.56 19.23 -3.77
CA ARG A 167 -7.81 20.36 -4.69
C ARG A 167 -7.83 19.91 -6.14
N LEU A 168 -6.82 19.15 -6.59
CA LEU A 168 -6.78 18.61 -7.95
C LEU A 168 -8.05 17.82 -8.27
N VAL A 169 -8.44 16.89 -7.38
CA VAL A 169 -9.62 16.05 -7.60
C VAL A 169 -10.89 16.89 -7.62
N LYS A 170 -11.06 17.80 -6.65
CA LYS A 170 -12.23 18.66 -6.56
C LYS A 170 -12.39 19.58 -7.77
N GLU A 171 -11.31 20.22 -8.23
CA GLU A 171 -11.38 21.20 -9.32
C GLU A 171 -11.42 20.55 -10.69
N GLN A 172 -10.74 19.41 -10.88
CA GLN A 172 -10.50 18.85 -12.21
C GLN A 172 -11.12 17.48 -12.45
N LEU A 173 -11.36 16.69 -11.40
CA LEU A 173 -11.77 15.29 -11.53
C LEU A 173 -13.09 14.98 -10.81
N ALA A 174 -13.86 15.98 -10.42
CA ALA A 174 -15.11 15.81 -9.67
C ALA A 174 -16.14 14.91 -10.41
N GLN A 175 -16.11 14.87 -11.74
CA GLN A 175 -16.99 14.04 -12.57
C GLN A 175 -16.38 12.68 -12.95
N GLN A 176 -15.18 12.37 -12.47
CA GLN A 176 -14.41 11.18 -12.87
C GLN A 176 -14.56 10.01 -11.88
N GLY A 177 -15.35 10.15 -10.82
CA GLY A 177 -15.69 9.04 -9.92
C GLY A 177 -14.55 8.55 -9.01
N TYR A 178 -13.47 9.32 -8.84
CA TYR A 178 -12.41 8.96 -7.90
C TYR A 178 -12.85 9.25 -6.46
N GLU A 179 -13.40 8.24 -5.81
CA GLU A 179 -13.89 8.34 -4.43
C GLU A 179 -12.82 7.98 -3.39
N HIS A 180 -11.80 7.22 -3.78
CA HIS A 180 -10.75 6.75 -2.89
C HIS A 180 -9.43 7.45 -3.18
N LEU A 181 -9.05 8.36 -2.28
CA LEU A 181 -7.81 9.14 -2.37
C LEU A 181 -6.89 8.85 -1.18
N HIS A 182 -5.63 8.56 -1.46
CA HIS A 182 -4.61 8.40 -0.43
C HIS A 182 -3.31 9.11 -0.80
N LEU A 183 -2.78 9.86 0.15
CA LEU A 183 -1.46 10.49 0.13
C LEU A 183 -1.07 10.71 1.59
N GLN A 184 0.13 10.30 1.94
CA GLN A 184 0.73 10.63 3.22
C GLN A 184 2.24 10.92 3.06
N PRO A 185 2.84 11.67 4.00
CA PRO A 185 4.25 12.02 3.93
C PRO A 185 5.19 10.80 3.98
N GLY A 186 6.18 10.79 3.09
CA GLY A 186 7.33 9.89 3.09
C GLY A 186 8.52 10.45 3.87
N ASN A 187 9.73 10.19 3.38
CA ASN A 187 10.99 10.64 4.00
C ASN A 187 11.85 11.50 3.05
N ASP A 188 11.25 12.08 2.01
CA ASP A 188 11.98 12.90 1.06
C ASP A 188 12.10 14.30 1.66
N PRO A 189 13.32 14.86 1.75
CA PRO A 189 13.51 16.17 2.35
C PRO A 189 12.73 17.25 1.61
N ARG A 190 12.44 17.08 0.31
CA ARG A 190 11.70 18.05 -0.50
C ARG A 190 10.18 18.00 -0.27
N GLY A 191 9.68 17.11 0.57
CA GLY A 191 8.24 16.99 0.85
C GLY A 191 7.39 16.33 -0.25
N ILE A 192 7.98 15.93 -1.38
CA ILE A 192 7.24 15.24 -2.45
C ILE A 192 6.90 13.79 -2.11
N ASN A 193 5.67 13.38 -2.42
CA ASN A 193 5.09 12.11 -2.03
C ASN A 193 4.55 11.30 -3.21
N VAL A 194 4.16 10.06 -2.91
CA VAL A 194 3.33 9.25 -3.78
C VAL A 194 1.86 9.40 -3.38
N ALA A 195 0.97 9.30 -4.35
CA ALA A 195 -0.46 9.29 -4.12
C ALA A 195 -1.17 8.22 -4.92
N PHE A 196 -2.40 7.94 -4.52
CA PHE A 196 -3.25 6.92 -5.09
C PHE A 196 -4.67 7.45 -5.24
N LEU A 197 -5.25 7.25 -6.43
CA LEU A 197 -6.65 7.56 -6.74
C LEU A 197 -7.31 6.30 -7.29
N SER A 198 -8.53 6.01 -6.84
CA SER A 198 -9.30 4.90 -7.40
C SER A 198 -10.81 5.15 -7.45
N ARG A 199 -11.41 4.65 -8.53
CA ARG A 199 -12.86 4.43 -8.70
C ARG A 199 -13.33 3.11 -8.08
N ILE A 200 -12.39 2.24 -7.75
CA ILE A 200 -12.61 0.90 -7.20
C ILE A 200 -12.52 1.00 -5.67
N PRO A 201 -13.39 0.30 -4.92
CA PRO A 201 -13.33 0.26 -3.47
C PRO A 201 -11.94 -0.14 -2.94
N VAL A 202 -11.35 0.75 -2.13
CA VAL A 202 -10.14 0.47 -1.36
C VAL A 202 -10.53 -0.24 -0.06
N THR A 203 -10.03 -1.47 0.12
CA THR A 203 -10.29 -2.29 1.30
C THR A 203 -9.23 -2.12 2.38
N ARG A 204 -7.98 -1.86 1.98
CA ARG A 204 -6.87 -1.62 2.92
C ARG A 204 -5.81 -0.73 2.30
N VAL A 205 -5.16 0.07 3.15
CA VAL A 205 -3.95 0.82 2.81
C VAL A 205 -2.90 0.56 3.88
N THR A 206 -1.69 0.21 3.44
CA THR A 206 -0.53 -0.01 4.30
C THR A 206 0.63 0.84 3.80
N SER A 207 1.23 1.59 4.71
CA SER A 207 2.45 2.34 4.43
C SER A 207 3.68 1.55 4.84
N HIS A 208 4.71 1.60 4.00
CA HIS A 208 6.03 1.06 4.29
C HIS A 208 7.11 2.15 4.41
N ALA A 209 6.75 3.43 4.40
CA ALA A 209 7.69 4.55 4.52
C ALA A 209 8.62 4.42 5.74
N ASN A 210 8.14 3.84 6.84
CA ASN A 210 8.90 3.67 8.08
C ASN A 210 9.51 2.28 8.28
N ASP A 211 9.48 1.41 7.27
CA ASP A 211 10.22 0.16 7.28
C ASP A 211 11.73 0.44 7.31
N TYR A 212 12.44 -0.22 8.23
CA TYR A 212 13.89 -0.18 8.30
C TYR A 212 14.51 -1.43 7.70
N PHE A 213 15.48 -1.23 6.81
CA PHE A 213 16.17 -2.33 6.12
C PHE A 213 17.65 -1.99 5.90
N LYS A 214 18.43 -3.00 5.49
CA LYS A 214 19.87 -2.87 5.22
C LYS A 214 20.12 -2.74 3.72
N SER A 215 21.29 -2.20 3.36
CA SER A 215 21.76 -2.31 1.98
C SER A 215 22.28 -3.70 1.69
N LEU A 216 22.49 -3.99 0.40
CA LEU A 216 23.06 -5.24 -0.08
C LEU A 216 24.60 -5.25 -0.05
N GLU A 217 25.23 -4.16 0.38
CA GLU A 217 26.69 -4.02 0.38
C GLU A 217 27.30 -4.58 1.67
N PRO A 218 28.26 -5.52 1.58
CA PRO A 218 28.91 -6.07 2.75
C PRO A 218 29.59 -4.99 3.62
N GLY A 219 29.36 -5.05 4.92
CA GLY A 219 29.95 -4.14 5.90
C GLY A 219 29.24 -2.78 6.04
N ASP A 220 28.18 -2.53 5.26
CA ASP A 220 27.36 -1.35 5.45
C ASP A 220 26.37 -1.54 6.61
N SER A 221 26.64 -0.85 7.72
CA SER A 221 25.80 -0.93 8.93
C SER A 221 24.62 0.05 8.92
N LYS A 222 24.49 0.92 7.91
CA LYS A 222 23.43 1.94 7.86
C LYS A 222 22.05 1.29 7.81
N ASN A 223 21.09 1.90 8.51
CA ASN A 223 19.67 1.60 8.32
C ASN A 223 19.11 2.52 7.23
N TYR A 224 18.43 1.92 6.27
CA TYR A 224 17.74 2.58 5.19
C TYR A 224 16.24 2.59 5.45
N ARG A 225 15.55 3.51 4.79
CA ARG A 225 14.10 3.61 4.68
C ARG A 225 13.75 3.92 3.23
N PHE A 226 12.48 3.77 2.87
CA PHE A 226 12.03 4.29 1.60
C PHE A 226 12.06 5.82 1.60
N SER A 227 12.56 6.42 0.51
CA SER A 227 12.69 7.88 0.38
C SER A 227 11.32 8.51 0.24
N ARG A 228 10.47 7.95 -0.62
CA ARG A 228 9.02 8.19 -0.64
C ARG A 228 8.32 6.93 -0.11
N ASP A 229 7.02 6.93 0.11
CA ASP A 229 6.35 5.71 0.56
C ASP A 229 6.48 4.58 -0.49
N CYS A 230 6.52 3.33 -0.01
CA CYS A 230 6.14 2.16 -0.78
C CYS A 230 4.71 1.84 -0.34
N LEU A 231 3.75 2.48 -0.99
CA LEU A 231 2.36 2.48 -0.56
C LEU A 231 1.67 1.22 -1.09
N GLU A 232 1.29 0.31 -0.20
CA GLU A 232 0.52 -0.88 -0.53
C GLU A 232 -0.98 -0.59 -0.40
N VAL A 233 -1.71 -0.68 -1.50
CA VAL A 233 -3.16 -0.46 -1.56
C VAL A 233 -3.86 -1.72 -2.03
N GLU A 234 -4.92 -2.09 -1.33
CA GLU A 234 -5.72 -3.26 -1.67
C GLU A 234 -7.09 -2.83 -2.16
N LEU A 235 -7.45 -3.39 -3.30
CA LEU A 235 -8.68 -3.15 -4.02
C LEU A 235 -9.46 -4.44 -4.16
N GLU A 236 -10.77 -4.29 -4.32
CA GLU A 236 -11.66 -5.38 -4.71
C GLU A 236 -12.39 -4.99 -6.01
N PRO A 237 -11.75 -5.14 -7.20
CA PRO A 237 -12.37 -4.86 -8.50
C PRO A 237 -13.63 -5.65 -8.80
N SER A 238 -13.68 -6.91 -8.35
CA SER A 238 -14.87 -7.75 -8.44
C SER A 238 -14.93 -8.67 -7.21
N LYS A 239 -16.09 -9.27 -6.97
CA LYS A 239 -16.34 -10.09 -5.78
C LYS A 239 -15.27 -11.18 -5.64
N ASN A 240 -14.60 -11.22 -4.47
CA ASN A 240 -13.53 -12.17 -4.17
C ASN A 240 -12.25 -12.02 -5.01
N ARG A 241 -12.11 -10.97 -5.83
CA ARG A 241 -10.89 -10.68 -6.57
C ARG A 241 -10.16 -9.53 -5.92
N ARG A 242 -9.17 -9.88 -5.10
CA ARG A 242 -8.29 -8.91 -4.44
C ARG A 242 -7.15 -8.53 -5.38
N LEU A 243 -6.89 -7.24 -5.50
CA LEU A 243 -5.78 -6.65 -6.23
C LEU A 243 -4.93 -5.82 -5.27
N VAL A 244 -3.63 -6.09 -5.22
CA VAL A 244 -2.65 -5.34 -4.45
C VAL A 244 -1.85 -4.45 -5.39
N VAL A 245 -1.86 -3.14 -5.16
CA VAL A 245 -1.07 -2.16 -5.91
C VAL A 245 -0.02 -1.56 -4.98
N LEU A 246 1.26 -1.72 -5.31
CA LEU A 246 2.37 -1.08 -4.61
C LEU A 246 2.85 0.13 -5.40
N VAL A 247 2.53 1.33 -4.91
CA VAL A 247 2.97 2.59 -5.51
C VAL A 247 4.35 2.96 -4.99
N ASN A 248 5.27 3.25 -5.89
CA ASN A 248 6.67 3.50 -5.55
C ASN A 248 7.21 4.76 -6.23
N HIS A 249 8.11 5.45 -5.52
CA HIS A 249 9.01 6.43 -6.10
C HIS A 249 10.38 6.23 -5.45
N LEU A 250 11.24 5.45 -6.11
CA LEU A 250 12.53 5.05 -5.54
C LEU A 250 13.53 6.22 -5.51
N ARG A 251 14.66 6.05 -4.82
CA ARG A 251 15.71 7.07 -4.77
C ARG A 251 16.23 7.39 -6.19
N ALA A 252 16.22 8.67 -6.54
CA ALA A 252 16.70 9.17 -7.82
C ALA A 252 18.15 8.83 -8.12
N ASN A 253 18.48 8.68 -9.41
CA ASN A 253 19.85 8.42 -9.86
C ASN A 253 20.64 9.73 -9.97
N ASP A 254 21.35 10.12 -8.91
CA ASP A 254 22.27 11.27 -8.96
C ASP A 254 23.72 10.87 -9.34
N GLY A 255 23.93 9.61 -9.77
CA GLY A 255 25.25 9.07 -10.09
C GLY A 255 26.13 8.73 -8.87
N SER A 256 25.68 9.04 -7.65
CA SER A 256 26.44 8.72 -6.45
C SER A 256 26.29 7.26 -6.03
N LYS A 257 27.34 6.72 -5.40
CA LYS A 257 27.30 5.39 -4.77
C LYS A 257 26.26 5.33 -3.65
N LEU A 258 25.98 6.44 -2.96
CA LEU A 258 24.98 6.46 -1.89
C LEU A 258 23.57 6.35 -2.46
N ALA A 259 23.25 7.08 -3.52
CA ALA A 259 21.96 6.97 -4.18
C ALA A 259 21.73 5.58 -4.75
N THR A 260 22.73 5.01 -5.44
CA THR A 260 22.68 3.65 -5.98
C THR A 260 22.39 2.63 -4.87
N ARG A 261 23.18 2.65 -3.77
CA ARG A 261 22.96 1.74 -2.62
C ARG A 261 21.60 1.91 -1.98
N THR A 262 21.13 3.15 -1.85
CA THR A 262 19.81 3.45 -1.26
C THR A 262 18.70 2.90 -2.15
N ARG A 263 18.77 3.13 -3.46
CA ARG A 263 17.77 2.66 -4.42
C ARG A 263 17.73 1.14 -4.48
N GLU A 264 18.88 0.47 -4.55
CA GLU A 264 18.94 -0.98 -4.58
C GLU A 264 18.45 -1.61 -3.26
N ALA A 265 18.72 -0.98 -2.12
CA ALA A 265 18.15 -1.40 -0.83
C ALA A 265 16.62 -1.29 -0.81
N GLN A 266 16.07 -0.19 -1.34
CA GLN A 266 14.61 0.01 -1.47
C GLN A 266 13.99 -1.01 -2.42
N ALA A 267 14.62 -1.26 -3.57
CA ALA A 267 14.19 -2.25 -4.54
C ALA A 267 14.16 -3.67 -3.94
N ASN A 268 15.20 -4.03 -3.17
CA ASN A 268 15.22 -5.30 -2.44
C ASN A 268 14.10 -5.37 -1.39
N ARG A 269 13.89 -4.30 -0.61
CA ARG A 269 12.80 -4.27 0.38
C ARG A 269 11.42 -4.39 -0.28
N LEU A 270 11.20 -3.72 -1.40
CA LEU A 270 9.98 -3.85 -2.21
C LEU A 270 9.76 -5.30 -2.65
N ARG A 271 10.81 -5.99 -3.11
CA ARG A 271 10.74 -7.42 -3.44
C ARG A 271 10.36 -8.26 -2.23
N GLU A 272 10.95 -8.02 -1.07
CA GLU A 272 10.62 -8.75 0.17
C GLU A 272 9.14 -8.60 0.57
N ILE A 273 8.55 -7.41 0.39
CA ILE A 273 7.13 -7.16 0.66
C ILE A 273 6.28 -8.03 -0.29
N VAL A 274 6.61 -8.02 -1.59
CA VAL A 274 5.91 -8.85 -2.59
C VAL A 274 6.06 -10.35 -2.28
N ASP A 275 7.26 -10.80 -1.93
CA ASP A 275 7.51 -12.19 -1.55
C ASP A 275 6.74 -12.60 -0.31
N ALA A 276 6.58 -11.70 0.66
CA ALA A 276 5.75 -11.96 1.82
C ALA A 276 4.29 -12.18 1.42
N VAL A 277 3.74 -11.38 0.50
CA VAL A 277 2.38 -11.57 -0.01
C VAL A 277 2.26 -12.90 -0.77
N LEU A 278 3.16 -13.14 -1.73
CA LEU A 278 3.14 -14.35 -2.58
C LEU A 278 3.37 -15.64 -1.79
N LYS A 279 4.10 -15.58 -0.67
CA LYS A 279 4.27 -16.73 0.22
C LYS A 279 2.95 -17.20 0.85
N TRP A 280 2.06 -16.26 1.18
CA TRP A 280 0.75 -16.59 1.77
C TRP A 280 -0.34 -16.77 0.72
N THR A 281 -0.21 -16.12 -0.43
CA THR A 281 -1.17 -16.18 -1.54
C THR A 281 -0.39 -16.25 -2.86
N PRO A 282 0.03 -17.47 -3.28
CA PRO A 282 0.91 -17.66 -4.44
C PRO A 282 0.38 -17.13 -5.78
N ASP A 283 -0.93 -17.02 -5.89
CA ASP A 283 -1.70 -16.51 -7.03
C ASP A 283 -2.20 -15.08 -6.83
N ALA A 284 -1.69 -14.36 -5.82
CA ALA A 284 -2.11 -12.98 -5.56
C ALA A 284 -1.93 -12.09 -6.79
N ASN A 285 -2.93 -11.25 -7.06
CA ASN A 285 -2.86 -10.25 -8.11
C ASN A 285 -2.12 -9.03 -7.57
N ILE A 286 -0.86 -8.86 -7.98
CA ILE A 286 0.00 -7.76 -7.53
C ILE A 286 0.46 -6.94 -8.72
N ALA A 287 0.33 -5.61 -8.62
CA ALA A 287 0.94 -4.62 -9.50
C ALA A 287 1.92 -3.75 -8.70
N ILE A 288 3.18 -3.70 -9.10
CA ILE A 288 4.12 -2.65 -8.70
C ILE A 288 4.04 -1.55 -9.75
N VAL A 289 3.81 -0.32 -9.32
CA VAL A 289 3.66 0.83 -10.20
C VAL A 289 4.47 2.01 -9.71
N GLY A 290 4.99 2.82 -10.63
CA GLY A 290 5.66 4.07 -10.28
C GLY A 290 7.01 4.29 -10.94
N ASP A 291 7.63 5.38 -10.51
CA ASP A 291 8.98 5.79 -10.91
C ASP A 291 10.03 5.02 -10.10
N LEU A 292 10.65 4.03 -10.74
CA LEU A 292 11.70 3.22 -10.13
C LEU A 292 13.09 3.83 -10.30
N ASN A 293 13.20 4.97 -10.99
CA ASN A 293 14.39 5.80 -11.14
C ASN A 293 15.62 5.07 -11.71
N ASP A 294 15.42 3.96 -12.40
CA ASP A 294 16.49 3.18 -13.00
C ASP A 294 16.01 2.45 -14.25
N GLY A 295 16.95 2.09 -15.12
CA GLY A 295 16.64 1.53 -16.42
C GLY A 295 16.24 0.04 -16.38
N PRO A 296 15.68 -0.48 -17.49
CA PRO A 296 15.18 -1.86 -17.59
C PRO A 296 16.21 -2.96 -17.31
N GLU A 297 17.48 -2.69 -17.64
CA GLU A 297 18.60 -3.64 -17.49
C GLU A 297 19.38 -3.46 -16.17
N SER A 298 18.96 -2.49 -15.35
CA SER A 298 19.65 -2.13 -14.11
C SER A 298 19.56 -3.22 -13.05
N ARG A 299 20.51 -3.23 -12.10
CA ARG A 299 20.44 -4.08 -10.91
C ARG A 299 19.18 -3.79 -10.09
N THR A 300 18.75 -2.53 -9.99
CA THR A 300 17.50 -2.12 -9.35
C THR A 300 16.31 -2.91 -9.87
N LEU A 301 16.10 -2.91 -11.20
CA LEU A 301 14.96 -3.61 -11.81
C LEU A 301 15.09 -5.14 -11.68
N LYS A 302 16.32 -5.67 -11.75
CA LYS A 302 16.60 -7.11 -11.53
C LYS A 302 16.20 -7.57 -10.13
N LEU A 303 16.56 -6.81 -9.10
CA LEU A 303 16.20 -7.11 -7.70
C LEU A 303 14.69 -7.22 -7.49
N ILE A 304 13.90 -6.40 -8.20
CA ILE A 304 12.44 -6.41 -8.10
C ILE A 304 11.86 -7.60 -8.89
N ARG A 305 12.35 -7.85 -10.12
CA ARG A 305 11.73 -8.81 -11.05
C ARG A 305 12.14 -10.27 -10.83
N GLU A 306 13.37 -10.56 -10.40
CA GLU A 306 14.00 -11.90 -10.52
C GLU A 306 13.77 -12.87 -9.34
N GLY A 307 12.85 -12.59 -8.42
CA GLY A 307 12.51 -13.55 -7.36
C GLY A 307 11.60 -14.70 -7.84
N THR A 308 11.03 -15.47 -6.90
CA THR A 308 10.22 -16.66 -7.22
C THR A 308 8.79 -16.54 -6.67
N PRO A 309 7.76 -16.42 -7.52
CA PRO A 309 7.84 -16.32 -8.98
C PRO A 309 8.40 -14.96 -9.45
N PRO A 310 8.92 -14.88 -10.69
CA PRO A 310 9.36 -13.63 -11.25
C PRO A 310 8.17 -12.72 -11.56
N LEU A 311 8.40 -11.41 -11.52
CA LEU A 311 7.42 -10.41 -11.95
C LEU A 311 7.63 -10.07 -13.42
N LYS A 312 6.54 -9.83 -14.14
CA LYS A 312 6.58 -9.39 -15.54
C LYS A 312 6.58 -7.87 -15.63
N GLU A 313 7.58 -7.29 -16.29
CA GLU A 313 7.56 -5.88 -16.66
C GLU A 313 6.74 -5.71 -17.95
N LEU A 314 5.72 -4.84 -17.92
CA LEU A 314 4.68 -4.87 -18.96
C LEU A 314 5.07 -4.22 -20.29
N LEU A 315 6.09 -3.35 -20.32
CA LEU A 315 6.61 -2.77 -21.56
C LEU A 315 7.83 -3.53 -22.11
N ALA A 316 8.21 -4.65 -21.49
CA ALA A 316 9.36 -5.44 -21.90
C ALA A 316 9.20 -5.92 -23.34
N GLY A 317 10.28 -5.82 -24.11
CA GLY A 317 10.30 -6.21 -25.52
C GLY A 317 9.77 -5.15 -26.50
N GLN A 318 9.16 -4.06 -26.02
CA GLN A 318 8.83 -2.92 -26.87
C GLN A 318 10.09 -2.14 -27.27
N SER A 319 10.06 -1.43 -28.41
CA SER A 319 11.17 -0.56 -28.80
C SER A 319 11.30 0.62 -27.84
N LEU A 320 12.50 1.22 -27.72
CA LEU A 320 12.70 2.41 -26.86
C LEU A 320 11.72 3.55 -27.20
N ASN A 321 11.39 3.73 -28.48
CA ASN A 321 10.44 4.75 -28.92
C ASN A 321 9.00 4.51 -28.45
N GLN A 322 8.63 3.27 -28.11
CA GLN A 322 7.31 2.92 -27.62
C GLN A 322 7.22 2.94 -26.08
N ARG A 323 8.34 2.69 -25.40
CA ARG A 323 8.34 2.49 -23.94
C ARG A 323 9.05 3.55 -23.12
N TYR A 324 9.67 4.55 -23.74
CA TYR A 324 10.28 5.63 -22.99
C TYR A 324 9.22 6.35 -22.15
N THR A 325 9.54 6.65 -20.91
CA THR A 325 8.66 7.36 -19.98
C THR A 325 9.20 8.73 -19.64
N THR A 326 10.45 9.04 -20.00
CA THR A 326 11.03 10.38 -19.89
C THR A 326 11.76 10.78 -21.17
N PHE A 327 11.73 12.08 -21.46
CA PHE A 327 12.50 12.68 -22.54
C PHE A 327 13.22 13.94 -22.04
N TYR A 328 14.49 13.78 -21.68
CA TYR A 328 15.30 14.83 -21.08
C TYR A 328 16.55 15.12 -21.92
N GLN A 329 16.72 16.38 -22.31
CA GLN A 329 17.87 16.85 -23.12
C GLN A 329 18.13 15.98 -24.37
N GLY A 330 17.07 15.56 -25.06
CA GLY A 330 17.18 14.72 -26.26
C GLY A 330 17.35 13.22 -25.99
N ASN A 331 17.46 12.80 -24.72
CA ASN A 331 17.62 11.40 -24.34
C ASN A 331 16.29 10.80 -23.90
N LYS A 332 15.97 9.63 -24.46
CA LYS A 332 14.82 8.81 -24.07
C LYS A 332 15.24 7.78 -23.04
N SER A 333 14.48 7.67 -21.95
CA SER A 333 14.65 6.62 -20.95
C SER A 333 13.30 6.09 -20.50
N GLN A 334 13.28 4.83 -20.07
CA GLN A 334 12.18 4.24 -19.33
C GLN A 334 12.63 4.13 -17.88
N ILE A 335 11.94 4.82 -16.97
CA ILE A 335 12.15 4.73 -15.52
C ILE A 335 10.84 4.57 -14.75
N ASP A 336 9.70 4.69 -15.42
CA ASP A 336 8.37 4.43 -14.88
C ASP A 336 7.86 3.07 -15.37
N TYR A 337 7.24 2.30 -14.48
CA TYR A 337 6.93 0.91 -14.74
C TYR A 337 5.57 0.48 -14.22
N ILE A 338 5.03 -0.56 -14.85
CA ILE A 338 4.08 -1.48 -14.25
C ILE A 338 4.72 -2.87 -14.30
N LEU A 339 4.93 -3.49 -13.13
CA LEU A 339 5.36 -4.88 -13.01
C LEU A 339 4.26 -5.70 -12.34
N THR A 340 4.01 -6.90 -12.84
CA THR A 340 2.89 -7.72 -12.39
C THR A 340 3.34 -9.10 -11.90
N SER A 341 2.70 -9.59 -10.83
CA SER A 341 2.74 -11.01 -10.45
C SER A 341 2.21 -11.91 -11.59
N PRO A 342 2.51 -13.22 -11.59
CA PRO A 342 1.87 -14.15 -12.52
C PRO A 342 0.33 -14.14 -12.44
N GLY A 343 -0.24 -14.04 -11.23
CA GLY A 343 -1.69 -13.98 -11.02
C GLY A 343 -2.35 -12.86 -11.80
N LEU A 344 -1.86 -11.62 -11.64
CA LEU A 344 -2.38 -10.48 -12.39
C LEU A 344 -1.99 -10.50 -13.89
N THR A 345 -0.86 -11.11 -14.23
CA THR A 345 -0.42 -11.22 -15.63
C THR A 345 -1.37 -12.07 -16.47
N ALA A 346 -2.01 -13.07 -15.87
CA ALA A 346 -2.99 -13.91 -16.55
C ALA A 346 -4.20 -13.10 -17.03
N ASP A 347 -4.56 -12.05 -16.29
CA ASP A 347 -5.71 -11.17 -16.57
C ASP A 347 -5.34 -10.02 -17.54
N LEU A 348 -4.08 -9.89 -17.95
CA LEU A 348 -3.62 -8.76 -18.78
C LEU A 348 -4.27 -8.80 -20.17
N ASP A 349 -4.99 -7.73 -20.52
CA ASP A 349 -5.47 -7.52 -21.88
C ASP A 349 -4.27 -7.38 -22.83
N ALA A 350 -4.14 -8.31 -23.77
CA ALA A 350 -3.00 -8.35 -24.68
C ALA A 350 -2.85 -7.03 -25.45
N GLY A 351 -1.65 -6.43 -25.39
CA GLY A 351 -1.34 -5.17 -26.08
C GLY A 351 -1.89 -3.90 -25.41
N SER A 352 -2.51 -4.01 -24.23
CA SER A 352 -3.01 -2.85 -23.48
C SER A 352 -1.89 -2.01 -22.83
N ALA A 353 -0.77 -2.64 -22.48
CA ALA A 353 0.33 -1.99 -21.78
C ALA A 353 1.11 -1.00 -22.67
N LYS A 354 1.08 0.29 -22.31
CA LYS A 354 1.65 1.38 -23.12
C LYS A 354 2.23 2.50 -22.24
N ALA A 355 3.34 3.09 -22.68
CA ALA A 355 3.67 4.47 -22.32
C ALA A 355 2.92 5.41 -23.30
N LEU A 356 2.23 6.43 -22.79
CA LEU A 356 1.39 7.30 -23.61
C LEU A 356 2.11 8.61 -23.96
N HIS A 357 2.48 8.78 -25.23
CA HIS A 357 3.10 10.01 -25.74
C HIS A 357 2.05 10.89 -26.42
N ASP A 358 1.59 11.91 -25.71
CA ASP A 358 0.61 12.91 -26.18
C ASP A 358 1.00 14.28 -25.60
N ASP A 359 0.70 15.36 -26.32
CA ASP A 359 1.01 16.74 -25.91
C ASP A 359 0.34 17.12 -24.59
N VAL A 360 -0.81 16.53 -24.26
CA VAL A 360 -1.45 16.77 -22.96
C VAL A 360 -0.58 16.28 -21.79
N TYR A 361 0.18 15.20 -21.98
CA TYR A 361 1.05 14.64 -20.96
C TYR A 361 2.36 15.44 -20.87
N SER A 362 2.98 15.78 -22.00
CA SER A 362 4.22 16.58 -22.02
C SER A 362 4.01 18.02 -21.54
N ALA A 363 2.79 18.56 -21.66
CA ALA A 363 2.43 19.83 -21.05
C ALA A 363 2.31 19.73 -19.52
N ALA A 364 1.90 18.57 -19.00
CA ALA A 364 1.69 18.35 -17.57
C ALA A 364 2.97 17.94 -16.82
N SER A 365 3.87 17.16 -17.45
CA SER A 365 5.06 16.60 -16.82
C SER A 365 6.17 16.35 -17.86
N ASP A 366 7.41 16.18 -17.42
CA ASP A 366 8.50 15.64 -18.24
C ASP A 366 8.51 14.09 -18.28
N HIS A 367 7.61 13.47 -17.51
CA HIS A 367 7.28 12.06 -17.62
C HIS A 367 6.07 11.83 -18.54
N PHE A 368 5.95 10.61 -19.05
CA PHE A 368 4.80 10.09 -19.78
C PHE A 368 4.16 8.96 -18.97
N PRO A 369 2.82 8.94 -18.84
CA PRO A 369 2.16 7.92 -18.03
C PRO A 369 2.27 6.54 -18.68
N VAL A 370 2.36 5.52 -17.82
CA VAL A 370 2.26 4.12 -18.22
C VAL A 370 0.91 3.59 -17.79
N ILE A 371 0.21 2.89 -18.68
CA ILE A 371 -1.12 2.31 -18.43
C ILE A 371 -1.16 0.86 -18.89
N ALA A 372 -1.95 0.03 -18.21
CA ALA A 372 -2.33 -1.32 -18.65
C ALA A 372 -3.78 -1.62 -18.29
N SER A 373 -4.41 -2.51 -19.04
CA SER A 373 -5.78 -2.99 -18.79
C SER A 373 -5.80 -4.47 -18.43
N PHE A 374 -6.67 -4.83 -17.52
CA PHE A 374 -6.84 -6.19 -17.04
C PHE A 374 -8.32 -6.56 -17.06
N THR A 375 -8.62 -7.78 -17.48
CA THR A 375 -9.97 -8.36 -17.39
C THR A 375 -9.99 -9.28 -16.18
N VAL A 376 -10.49 -8.77 -15.05
CA VAL A 376 -10.51 -9.48 -13.77
C VAL A 376 -11.84 -10.20 -13.62
N GLU A 377 -11.82 -11.53 -13.64
CA GLU A 377 -12.98 -12.42 -13.48
C GLU A 377 -13.23 -12.79 -12.02
#